data_AF-A0AAE4V621-F1
#
_entry.id   AF-A0AAE4V621-F1
#
_cell.length_a   1.000
_cell.length_b   1.000
_cell.length_c   1.000
_cell.angle_alpha   90.00
_cell.angle_beta   90.00
_cell.angle_gamma   90.00
#
_symmetry.space_group_name_H-M   'P 1'
#
loop_
_entity.id
_entity.type
_entity.pdbx_description
1 polymer ?
#
loop_
_entity_poly.entity_id
_entity_poly.type
_entity_poly.pdbx_seq_one_letter_code
_entity_poly.pdbx_strand_id
1 'polypeptide(L)'
;MDVMENAGAILPEDRYSASTLELFRSNGYWRDETLAQHVDRWATIDPDFVAVTDGYGSLTRGELRAQAYRLASSLKKLGVTRGDRVQV
;
A
#
# COMPACT_ATOMS: atom_id res chain seq x y z
N MET A 1 -4.53 -22.57 23.72
CA MET A 1 -4.23 -22.24 22.32
C MET A 1 -3.94 -20.76 22.33
N ASP A 2 -2.65 -20.43 22.38
CA ASP A 2 -2.17 -19.09 22.69
C ASP A 2 -2.54 -18.17 21.53
N VAL A 3 -3.36 -17.16 21.82
CA VAL A 3 -3.69 -16.10 20.88
C VAL A 3 -2.38 -15.38 20.60
N MET A 4 -1.85 -15.55 19.39
CA MET A 4 -0.62 -14.88 18.96
C MET A 4 -0.76 -13.39 19.25
N GLU A 5 -0.06 -12.95 20.29
CA GLU A 5 0.13 -11.55 20.63
C GLU A 5 0.55 -10.85 19.34
N ASN A 6 -0.18 -9.80 18.97
CA ASN A 6 0.01 -9.07 17.73
C ASN A 6 1.38 -8.38 17.81
N ALA A 7 2.44 -9.11 17.42
CA ALA A 7 3.78 -8.58 17.32
C ALA A 7 3.66 -7.34 16.43
N GLY A 8 3.82 -6.17 17.04
CA GLY A 8 3.59 -4.88 16.39
C GLY A 8 4.32 -4.82 15.05
N ALA A 9 3.85 -3.96 14.16
CA ALA A 9 4.53 -3.75 12.88
C ALA A 9 6.02 -3.51 13.14
N ILE A 10 6.88 -4.35 12.57
CA ILE A 10 8.34 -4.14 12.64
C ILE A 10 8.60 -2.78 12.01
N LEU A 11 9.03 -1.83 12.83
CA LEU A 11 9.33 -0.49 12.37
C LEU A 11 10.75 -0.47 11.80
N PRO A 12 11.05 0.41 10.82
CA PRO A 12 12.40 0.54 10.30
C PRO A 12 13.47 0.79 11.37
N GLU A 13 13.13 1.53 12.41
CA GLU A 13 14.00 1.80 13.57
C GLU A 13 14.34 0.54 14.39
N ASP A 14 13.55 -0.53 14.28
CA ASP A 14 13.88 -1.83 14.89
C ASP A 14 15.00 -2.56 14.13
N ARG A 15 15.33 -2.10 12.91
CA ARG A 15 16.26 -2.77 11.99
C ARG A 15 17.45 -1.93 11.56
N TYR A 16 17.30 -0.61 11.51
CA TYR A 16 18.32 0.30 10.99
C TYR A 16 18.63 1.43 11.97
N SER A 17 19.90 1.86 12.01
CA SER A 17 20.30 3.05 12.77
C SER A 17 19.67 4.32 12.20
N ALA A 18 19.54 5.37 13.03
CA ALA A 18 19.07 6.67 12.59
C ALA A 18 19.88 7.25 11.41
N SER A 19 21.21 7.07 11.42
CA SER A 19 22.09 7.48 10.31
C SER A 19 21.81 6.73 9.00
N THR A 20 21.47 5.45 9.08
CA THR A 20 21.11 4.63 7.91
C THR A 20 19.75 5.06 7.36
N LEU A 21 18.77 5.30 8.25
CA LEU A 21 17.45 5.80 7.87
C LEU A 21 17.54 7.18 7.19
N GLU A 22 18.39 8.08 7.69
CA GLU A 22 18.66 9.37 7.05
C GLU A 22 19.32 9.21 5.68
N LEU A 23 20.26 8.28 5.54
CA LEU A 23 20.89 7.97 4.25
C LEU A 23 19.87 7.47 3.22
N PHE A 24 18.91 6.63 3.62
CA PHE A 24 17.86 6.17 2.70
C PHE A 24 16.95 7.31 2.24
N ARG A 25 16.61 8.25 3.12
CA ARG A 25 15.76 9.40 2.79
C ARG A 25 16.49 10.44 1.94
N SER A 26 17.69 10.84 2.34
CA SER A 26 18.49 11.84 1.63
C SER A 26 18.89 11.41 0.21
N ASN A 27 19.12 10.11 -0.02
CA ASN A 27 19.33 9.57 -1.37
C ASN A 27 18.03 9.33 -2.16
N GLY A 28 16.87 9.58 -1.56
CA GLY A 28 15.56 9.39 -2.19
C GLY A 28 15.15 7.93 -2.41
N TYR A 29 15.88 6.97 -1.85
CA TYR A 29 15.52 5.54 -1.91
C TYR A 29 14.22 5.29 -1.16
N TRP A 30 14.06 5.90 0.01
CA TRP A 30 12.84 5.88 0.78
C TRP A 30 12.20 7.26 0.71
N ARG A 31 10.99 7.27 0.18
CA ARG A 31 10.16 8.46 0.08
C ARG A 31 9.08 8.32 1.14
N ASP A 32 8.74 9.41 1.83
CA ASP A 32 7.69 9.43 2.86
C ASP A 32 6.26 9.37 2.23
N GLU A 33 6.10 8.57 1.18
CA GLU A 33 4.84 8.21 0.54
C GLU A 33 4.54 6.71 0.76
N THR A 34 3.28 6.41 1.05
CA THR A 34 2.78 5.03 1.03
C THR A 34 2.59 4.55 -0.40
N LEU A 35 2.57 3.23 -0.61
CA LEU A 35 2.21 2.66 -1.91
C LEU A 35 0.82 3.10 -2.38
N ALA A 36 -0.14 3.26 -1.46
CA ALA A 36 -1.47 3.77 -1.77
C ALA A 36 -1.42 5.22 -2.29
N GLN A 37 -0.64 6.10 -1.64
CA GLN A 37 -0.44 7.48 -2.11
C GLN A 37 0.21 7.53 -3.48
N HIS A 38 1.10 6.59 -3.80
CA HIS A 38 1.68 6.50 -5.14
C HIS A 38 0.61 6.22 -6.21
N VAL A 39 -0.34 5.32 -5.91
CA VAL A 39 -1.49 5.02 -6.78
C VAL A 39 -2.42 6.22 -6.87
N ASP A 40 -2.73 6.89 -5.74
CA ASP A 40 -3.59 8.08 -5.71
C ASP A 40 -3.03 9.22 -6.55
N ARG A 41 -1.71 9.46 -6.47
CA ARG A 41 -1.04 10.50 -7.24
C ARG A 41 -1.23 10.28 -8.74
N TRP A 42 -0.98 9.07 -9.22
CA TRP A 42 -1.11 8.76 -10.65
C TRP A 42 -2.57 8.74 -11.12
N ALA A 43 -3.49 8.25 -10.30
CA ALA A 43 -4.92 8.32 -10.57
C ALA A 43 -5.46 9.76 -10.61
N THR A 44 -4.74 10.72 -10.01
CA THR A 44 -5.09 12.15 -10.05
C THR A 44 -4.46 12.86 -11.25
N ILE A 45 -3.18 12.61 -11.52
CA ILE A 45 -2.43 13.31 -12.59
C ILE A 45 -2.96 12.94 -13.98
N ASP A 46 -3.28 11.67 -14.18
CA ASP A 46 -3.60 11.13 -15.50
C ASP A 46 -4.53 9.90 -15.32
N PRO A 47 -5.81 10.16 -15.00
CA PRO A 47 -6.76 9.13 -14.60
C PRO A 47 -7.08 8.14 -15.72
N ASP A 48 -7.07 8.60 -16.98
CA ASP A 48 -7.54 7.84 -18.13
C ASP A 48 -6.46 6.97 -18.77
N PHE A 49 -5.21 7.08 -18.32
CA PHE A 49 -4.12 6.22 -18.77
C PHE A 49 -4.36 4.77 -18.34
N VAL A 50 -4.27 3.85 -19.31
CA VAL A 50 -4.41 2.41 -19.08
C VAL A 50 -3.23 1.89 -18.25
N ALA A 51 -3.50 1.53 -17.00
CA ALA A 51 -2.48 1.06 -16.05
C ALA A 51 -2.26 -0.45 -16.13
N VAL A 52 -3.32 -1.22 -16.41
CA VAL A 52 -3.31 -2.68 -16.41
C VAL A 52 -4.11 -3.18 -17.61
N THR A 53 -3.61 -4.24 -18.24
CA THR A 53 -4.33 -4.99 -19.29
C THR A 53 -4.13 -6.47 -19.07
N ASP A 54 -5.17 -7.27 -19.29
CA ASP A 54 -5.11 -8.72 -19.30
C ASP A 54 -6.05 -9.31 -20.37
N GLY A 55 -6.30 -10.62 -20.33
CA GLY A 55 -7.21 -11.29 -21.27
C GLY A 55 -8.70 -10.96 -21.07
N TYR A 56 -9.06 -10.29 -19.97
CA TYR A 56 -10.43 -9.94 -19.61
C TYR A 56 -10.74 -8.46 -19.82
N GLY A 57 -9.71 -7.60 -19.90
CA GLY A 57 -9.88 -6.21 -20.28
C GLY A 57 -8.71 -5.32 -19.86
N SER A 58 -9.04 -4.04 -19.67
CA SER A 58 -8.09 -3.02 -19.25
C SER A 58 -8.67 -2.19 -18.10
N LEU A 59 -7.80 -1.70 -17.22
CA LEU A 59 -8.15 -0.72 -16.22
C LEU A 59 -7.30 0.53 -16.38
N THR A 60 -7.96 1.69 -16.39
CA THR A 60 -7.27 2.96 -16.24
C THR A 60 -6.74 3.15 -14.82
N ARG A 61 -5.83 4.10 -14.62
CA ARG A 61 -5.33 4.46 -13.28
C ARG A 61 -6.47 4.85 -12.33
N GLY A 62 -7.44 5.62 -12.83
CA GLY A 62 -8.62 6.02 -12.08
C GLY A 62 -9.49 4.81 -11.68
N GLU A 63 -9.73 3.89 -12.61
CA GLU A 63 -10.51 2.67 -12.36
C GLU A 63 -9.84 1.71 -11.40
N LEU A 64 -8.54 1.46 -11.58
CA LEU A 64 -7.74 0.63 -10.69
C LEU A 64 -7.81 1.15 -9.25
N ARG A 65 -7.59 2.46 -9.07
CA ARG A 65 -7.67 3.12 -7.76
C ARG A 65 -9.07 3.03 -7.16
N ALA A 66 -10.11 3.29 -7.94
CA ALA A 66 -11.49 3.18 -7.48
C ALA A 66 -11.85 1.74 -7.06
N GLN A 67 -11.43 0.73 -7.82
CA GLN A 67 -11.66 -0.67 -7.49
C GLN A 67 -10.92 -1.10 -6.22
N ALA A 68 -9.63 -0.73 -6.09
CA ALA A 68 -8.84 -1.02 -4.90
C ALA A 68 -9.47 -0.44 -3.62
N TYR A 69 -9.96 0.80 -3.68
CA TYR A 69 -10.63 1.44 -2.54
C TYR A 69 -11.99 0.83 -2.21
N ARG A 70 -12.75 0.37 -3.21
CA ARG A 70 -13.99 -0.41 -2.97
C ARG A 70 -13.67 -1.73 -2.27
N LEU A 71 -12.65 -2.46 -2.73
CA LEU A 71 -12.20 -3.70 -2.08
C LEU A 71 -11.76 -3.43 -0.64
N ALA A 72 -10.93 -2.41 -0.40
CA ALA A 72 -10.50 -2.03 0.95
C ALA A 72 -11.69 -1.70 1.88
N SER A 73 -12.69 -0.99 1.37
CA SER A 73 -13.93 -0.71 2.13
C SER A 73 -14.70 -1.98 2.47
N SER A 74 -14.82 -2.91 1.53
CA SER A 74 -15.47 -4.21 1.75
C SER A 74 -14.73 -5.06 2.79
N LEU A 75 -13.40 -5.14 2.71
CA LEU A 75 -12.58 -5.85 3.70
C LEU A 75 -12.73 -5.25 5.10
N LYS A 76 -12.72 -3.91 5.20
CA LYS A 76 -12.98 -3.22 6.47
C LYS A 76 -14.37 -3.57 7.04
N LYS A 77 -15.40 -3.66 6.20
CA LYS A 77 -16.75 -4.08 6.61
C LYS A 77 -16.82 -5.54 7.08
N LEU A 78 -15.96 -6.40 6.53
CA LEU A 78 -15.81 -7.80 6.95
C LEU A 78 -14.99 -7.95 8.25
N GLY A 79 -14.51 -6.84 8.83
CA GLY A 79 -13.77 -6.85 10.09
C GLY A 79 -12.25 -6.88 9.95
N VAL A 80 -11.71 -6.77 8.73
CA VAL A 80 -10.26 -6.64 8.53
C VAL A 80 -9.78 -5.30 9.06
N THR A 81 -8.74 -5.34 9.89
CA THR A 81 -8.14 -4.19 10.56
C THR A 81 -6.64 -4.07 10.26
N ARG A 82 -6.04 -2.96 10.68
CA ARG A 82 -4.60 -2.73 10.50
C ARG A 82 -3.82 -3.78 11.32
N GLY A 83 -2.86 -4.44 10.68
CA GLY A 83 -2.03 -5.48 11.28
C GLY A 83 -2.49 -6.91 10.99
N ASP A 84 -3.73 -7.07 10.49
CA ASP A 84 -4.21 -8.36 10.02
C ASP A 84 -3.43 -8.82 8.78
N ARG A 85 -3.18 -10.13 8.70
CA ARG A 85 -2.53 -10.76 7.55
C ARG A 85 -3.59 -11.38 6.65
N VAL A 86 -3.52 -11.08 5.35
CA VAL A 86 -4.44 -11.58 4.33
C VAL A 86 -3.65 -12.42 3.34
N GLN A 87 -4.03 -13.68 3.15
CA GLN A 87 -3.47 -14.53 2.09
C GLN A 87 -4.11 -14.12 0.76
N VAL A 88 -3.30 -13.93 -0.28
CA VAL A 88 -3.70 -13.61 -1.66
C VAL A 88 -3.35 -14.74 -2.61
#